data_AF-L0IS29-F1
#
_entry.id   AF-L0IS29-F1
#
_cell.length_a   1.000
_cell.length_b   1.000
_cell.length_c   1.000
_cell.angle_alpha   90.00
_cell.angle_beta   90.00
_cell.angle_gamma   90.00
#
_symmetry.space_group_name_H-M   'P 1'
#
loop_
_entity.id
_entity.type
_entity.pdbx_description
1 polymer ?
#
loop_
_entity_poly.entity_id
_entity_poly.type
_entity_poly.pdbx_seq_one_letter_code
_entity_poly.pdbx_strand_id
1 'polypeptide(L)'
;MPACASGHKNPDGHHFCGQCGAALPTDDETKHNVAVDPALWLELPESQGFLRRTTFKFGNDETPPAPPPGWYPDPSGGPGLMYWDGRRWAERAASSQSPTTARSWKVLAIIGLAVFLLVGGWFVLAVSQSRHDSTSRVTPTRTTPTLTPDKKFVIDMDDNFQDELNPDPNTSLWDWRNYTEEIAHTGHDICAYLGSHTYEETAQKFKFDLGFRYPSYPSDSDARAFVNIAIDDLCPQYANMKPR
;
A
#
# COMPACT_ATOMS: atom_id res chain seq x y z
N MET A 1 -9.73 -0.68 29.93
CA MET A 1 -8.91 -1.76 29.34
C MET A 1 -9.80 -2.87 28.80
N PRO A 2 -10.28 -2.75 27.56
CA PRO A 2 -10.99 -3.83 26.91
C PRO A 2 -10.08 -5.06 26.78
N ALA A 3 -10.68 -6.24 27.00
CA ALA A 3 -10.03 -7.51 26.75
C ALA A 3 -10.73 -8.21 25.58
N CYS A 4 -9.98 -8.87 24.72
CA CYS A 4 -10.58 -9.69 23.67
C CYS A 4 -11.12 -11.01 24.25
N ALA A 5 -11.85 -11.79 23.45
CA ALA A 5 -12.38 -13.09 23.85
C ALA A 5 -11.30 -14.09 24.32
N SER A 6 -10.06 -13.92 23.86
CA SER A 6 -8.89 -14.73 24.27
C SER A 6 -8.22 -14.25 25.56
N GLY A 7 -8.71 -13.15 26.18
CA GLY A 7 -8.22 -12.64 27.46
C GLY A 7 -7.06 -11.65 27.39
N HIS A 8 -6.63 -11.22 26.20
CA HIS A 8 -5.56 -10.24 26.04
C HIS A 8 -6.06 -8.83 26.36
N LYS A 9 -5.32 -8.10 27.20
CA LYS A 9 -5.62 -6.70 27.53
C LYS A 9 -5.12 -5.78 26.44
N ASN A 10 -5.95 -4.82 26.01
CA ASN A 10 -5.56 -3.78 25.07
C ASN A 10 -5.69 -2.38 25.69
N PRO A 11 -4.91 -1.39 25.20
CA PRO A 11 -5.09 0.00 25.58
C PRO A 11 -6.49 0.49 25.18
N ASP A 12 -7.01 1.50 25.88
CA ASP A 12 -8.30 2.10 25.54
C ASP A 12 -8.22 2.79 24.16
N GLY A 13 -9.31 2.76 23.38
CA GLY A 13 -9.38 3.35 22.04
C GLY A 13 -8.96 2.44 20.86
N HIS A 14 -8.49 1.21 21.12
CA HIS A 14 -8.22 0.24 20.06
C HIS A 14 -9.48 -0.51 19.63
N HIS A 15 -9.68 -0.66 18.32
CA HIS A 15 -10.77 -1.46 17.73
C HIS A 15 -10.40 -2.93 17.54
N PHE A 16 -9.12 -3.28 17.64
CA PHE A 16 -8.62 -4.64 17.43
C PHE A 16 -7.57 -5.01 18.47
N CYS A 17 -7.49 -6.30 18.79
CA CYS A 17 -6.48 -6.81 19.71
C CYS A 17 -5.11 -6.93 19.02
N GLY A 18 -4.08 -6.30 19.59
CA GLY A 18 -2.72 -6.34 19.02
C GLY A 18 -2.03 -7.71 19.03
N GLN A 19 -2.56 -8.70 19.78
CA GLN A 19 -1.98 -10.05 19.83
C GLN A 19 -2.70 -11.06 18.92
N CYS A 20 -4.03 -11.00 18.82
CA CYS A 20 -4.80 -12.00 18.06
C CYS A 20 -5.61 -11.40 16.90
N GLY A 21 -5.64 -10.08 16.72
CA GLY A 21 -6.39 -9.40 15.66
C GLY A 21 -7.92 -9.39 15.84
N ALA A 22 -8.45 -9.98 16.91
CA ALA A 22 -9.89 -10.00 17.17
C ALA A 22 -10.43 -8.58 17.38
N ALA A 23 -11.61 -8.31 16.83
CA ALA A 23 -12.33 -7.05 17.05
C ALA A 23 -12.65 -6.88 18.55
N LEU A 24 -12.41 -5.68 19.07
CA LEU A 24 -12.76 -5.28 20.42
C LEU A 24 -14.14 -4.60 20.38
N PRO A 25 -15.01 -4.88 21.36
CA PRO A 25 -16.31 -4.22 21.44
C PRO A 25 -16.09 -2.72 21.61
N THR A 26 -16.73 -1.92 20.76
CA THR A 26 -16.70 -0.46 20.89
C THR A 26 -17.62 -0.04 22.03
N ASP A 27 -17.23 1.02 22.71
CA ASP A 27 -17.93 1.61 23.85
C ASP A 27 -19.32 2.17 23.48
N ASP A 28 -19.60 2.38 22.18
CA ASP A 28 -20.94 2.70 21.68
C ASP A 28 -21.88 1.49 21.61
N GLU A 29 -21.35 0.31 21.29
CA GLU A 29 -22.13 -0.94 21.23
C GLU A 29 -22.47 -1.46 22.63
N THR A 30 -21.60 -1.19 23.61
CA THR A 30 -21.80 -1.58 25.01
C THR A 30 -22.94 -0.79 25.66
N LYS A 31 -23.26 0.43 25.19
CA LYS A 31 -24.38 1.23 25.73
C LYS A 31 -25.75 0.81 25.21
N HIS A 32 -25.82 0.15 24.06
CA HIS A 32 -27.10 -0.29 23.47
C HIS A 32 -27.48 -1.72 23.85
N ASN A 33 -26.54 -2.51 24.38
CA ASN A 33 -26.83 -3.78 25.04
C ASN A 33 -27.15 -3.53 26.54
N VAL A 34 -28.24 -2.80 26.79
CA VAL A 34 -28.88 -2.83 28.10
C VAL A 34 -29.23 -4.28 28.40
N ALA A 35 -28.70 -4.76 29.52
CA ALA A 35 -28.86 -6.11 30.02
C ALA A 35 -30.28 -6.64 29.80
N VAL A 36 -30.41 -7.64 28.92
CA VAL A 36 -31.55 -8.54 28.98
C VAL A 36 -31.39 -9.30 30.29
N ASP A 37 -32.27 -8.99 31.25
CA ASP A 37 -32.27 -9.56 32.58
C ASP A 37 -32.23 -11.11 32.51
N PRO A 38 -31.16 -11.77 33.00
CA PRO A 38 -31.07 -13.23 33.00
C PRO A 38 -32.09 -13.88 33.94
N ALA A 39 -32.79 -13.13 34.80
CA ALA A 39 -33.83 -13.65 35.67
C ALA A 39 -35.18 -13.90 34.96
N LEU A 40 -35.35 -13.48 33.71
CA LEU A 40 -36.58 -13.72 32.94
C LEU A 40 -36.62 -15.09 32.24
N TRP A 41 -35.61 -15.95 32.47
CA TRP A 41 -35.50 -17.29 31.86
C TRP A 41 -35.89 -18.47 32.77
N LEU A 42 -36.40 -18.23 33.98
CA LEU A 42 -36.65 -19.29 34.97
C LEU A 42 -38.08 -19.85 35.04
N GLU A 43 -39.02 -19.39 34.20
CA GLU A 43 -40.36 -19.97 34.17
C GLU A 43 -40.85 -20.19 32.73
N LEU A 44 -40.38 -21.26 32.07
CA LEU A 44 -41.12 -21.85 30.97
C LEU A 44 -41.28 -23.37 31.20
N PRO A 45 -42.53 -23.87 31.26
CA PRO A 45 -42.81 -25.28 31.55
C PRO A 45 -42.35 -26.20 30.40
N GLU A 46 -41.59 -27.23 30.78
CA GLU A 46 -40.96 -28.27 29.95
C GLU A 46 -41.92 -29.18 29.14
N SER A 47 -43.19 -28.84 28.98
CA SER A 47 -44.14 -29.71 28.29
C SER A 47 -44.91 -28.97 27.21
N GLN A 48 -44.41 -29.05 25.98
CA GLN A 48 -45.15 -29.64 24.86
C GLN A 48 -44.30 -29.60 23.58
N GLY A 49 -44.16 -30.77 22.97
CA GLY A 49 -43.46 -30.99 21.71
C GLY A 49 -44.12 -30.29 20.53
N PHE A 50 -43.87 -28.99 20.41
CA PHE A 50 -44.16 -28.24 19.20
C PHE A 50 -42.84 -28.12 18.43
N LEU A 51 -42.60 -29.05 17.49
CA LEU A 51 -41.71 -28.82 16.36
C LEU A 51 -42.30 -27.69 15.51
N ARG A 52 -42.22 -26.47 16.04
CA ARG A 52 -42.46 -25.23 15.32
C ARG A 52 -41.28 -25.11 14.39
N ARG A 53 -41.40 -25.77 13.24
CA ARG A 53 -40.69 -25.43 12.02
C ARG A 53 -40.95 -23.93 11.82
N THR A 54 -40.06 -23.10 12.35
CA THR A 54 -39.96 -21.69 12.00
C THR A 54 -39.58 -21.71 10.54
N THR A 55 -40.61 -21.76 9.69
CA THR A 55 -40.55 -21.25 8.34
C THR A 55 -40.22 -19.79 8.53
N PHE A 56 -38.92 -19.50 8.63
CA PHE A 56 -38.40 -18.20 8.26
C PHE A 56 -38.95 -18.00 6.85
N LYS A 57 -40.02 -17.22 6.74
CA LYS A 57 -40.38 -16.53 5.51
C LYS A 57 -39.14 -15.71 5.21
N PHE A 58 -38.25 -16.27 4.39
CA PHE A 58 -37.32 -15.46 3.64
C PHE A 58 -38.22 -14.45 2.93
N GLY A 59 -38.18 -13.21 3.43
CA GLY A 59 -38.84 -12.09 2.79
C GLY A 59 -38.42 -12.14 1.33
N ASN A 60 -39.44 -12.06 0.48
CA ASN A 60 -39.39 -11.99 -0.98
C ASN A 60 -38.02 -11.62 -1.52
N ASP A 61 -37.51 -12.44 -2.46
CA ASP A 61 -36.36 -12.20 -3.34
C ASP A 61 -36.30 -10.75 -3.86
N GLU A 62 -35.85 -9.82 -3.02
CA GLU A 62 -35.45 -8.49 -3.45
C GLU A 62 -34.08 -8.69 -4.06
N THR A 63 -34.10 -9.05 -5.35
CA THR A 63 -32.90 -9.07 -6.19
C THR A 63 -32.24 -7.70 -6.02
N PRO A 64 -30.96 -7.65 -5.58
CA PRO A 64 -30.29 -6.38 -5.35
C PRO A 64 -30.36 -5.54 -6.63
N PRO A 65 -30.58 -4.21 -6.51
CA PRO A 65 -30.70 -3.35 -7.67
C PRO A 65 -29.45 -3.49 -8.54
N ALA A 66 -29.65 -3.78 -9.84
CA ALA A 66 -28.55 -3.94 -10.77
C ALA A 66 -27.69 -2.66 -10.80
N PRO A 67 -26.35 -2.78 -10.87
CA PRO A 67 -25.47 -1.62 -10.91
C PRO A 67 -25.76 -0.75 -12.15
N PRO A 68 -25.55 0.57 -12.05
CA PRO A 68 -25.71 1.46 -13.19
C PRO A 68 -24.69 1.12 -14.30
N PRO A 69 -24.94 1.50 -15.56
CA PRO A 69 -23.99 1.29 -16.64
C PRO A 69 -22.63 1.97 -16.36
N GLY A 70 -21.51 1.27 -16.61
CA GLY A 70 -20.18 1.77 -16.29
C GLY A 70 -19.06 0.74 -16.48
N TRP A 71 -17.81 1.13 -16.19
CA TRP A 71 -16.65 0.24 -16.21
C TRP A 71 -16.45 -0.42 -14.84
N TYR A 72 -16.36 -1.74 -14.81
CA TYR A 72 -16.21 -2.53 -13.59
C TYR A 72 -15.14 -3.62 -13.78
N PRO A 73 -14.56 -4.17 -12.69
CA PRO A 73 -13.63 -5.30 -12.78
C PRO A 73 -14.27 -6.50 -13.50
N ASP A 74 -13.49 -7.22 -14.31
CA ASP A 74 -13.96 -8.41 -15.01
C ASP A 74 -14.41 -9.48 -13.98
N PRO A 75 -15.71 -9.86 -13.94
CA PRO A 75 -16.22 -10.82 -12.97
C PRO A 75 -15.67 -12.24 -13.18
N SER A 76 -15.02 -12.52 -14.32
CA SER A 76 -14.30 -13.77 -14.55
C SER A 76 -12.92 -13.83 -13.86
N GLY A 77 -12.51 -12.74 -13.20
CA GLY A 77 -11.20 -12.63 -12.54
C GLY A 77 -10.04 -12.37 -13.50
N GLY A 78 -10.33 -12.07 -14.76
CA GLY A 78 -9.33 -11.67 -15.73
C GLY A 78 -8.72 -10.29 -15.42
N PRO A 79 -7.47 -10.03 -15.82
CA PRO A 79 -6.90 -8.69 -15.72
C PRO A 79 -7.64 -7.75 -16.69
N GLY A 80 -8.36 -6.76 -16.16
CA GLY A 80 -8.97 -5.70 -16.96
C GLY A 80 -10.30 -5.18 -16.42
N LEU A 81 -10.79 -4.13 -17.08
CA LEU A 81 -12.12 -3.58 -16.88
C LEU A 81 -13.04 -4.06 -18.01
N MET A 82 -14.27 -4.41 -17.68
CA MET A 82 -15.35 -4.65 -18.64
C MET A 82 -16.45 -3.61 -18.45
N TYR A 83 -17.10 -3.25 -19.56
CA TYR A 83 -18.23 -2.33 -19.51
C TYR A 83 -19.53 -3.08 -19.24
N TRP A 84 -20.29 -2.63 -18.24
CA TRP A 84 -21.64 -3.08 -17.94
C TRP A 84 -22.65 -2.10 -18.56
N ASP A 85 -23.62 -2.59 -19.33
CA ASP A 85 -24.62 -1.75 -20.00
C ASP A 85 -25.94 -1.56 -19.19
N GLY A 86 -25.99 -2.11 -17.97
CA GLY A 86 -27.21 -2.15 -17.14
C GLY A 86 -27.98 -3.47 -17.23
N ARG A 87 -27.68 -4.34 -18.21
CA ARG A 87 -28.35 -5.63 -18.40
C ARG A 87 -27.39 -6.78 -18.67
N ARG A 88 -26.27 -6.50 -19.34
CA ARG A 88 -25.23 -7.47 -19.70
C ARG A 88 -23.86 -6.81 -19.75
N TRP A 89 -22.83 -7.64 -19.63
CA TRP A 89 -21.45 -7.24 -19.89
C TRP A 89 -21.25 -7.09 -21.40
N ALA A 90 -20.57 -6.03 -21.83
CA ALA A 90 -20.21 -5.84 -23.23
C ALA A 90 -19.29 -6.99 -23.66
N GLU A 91 -19.65 -7.68 -24.74
CA GLU A 91 -18.75 -8.63 -25.40
C GLU A 91 -17.48 -7.86 -25.77
N ARG A 92 -16.30 -8.38 -25.36
CA ARG A 92 -15.01 -7.74 -25.67
C ARG A 92 -15.04 -7.43 -27.16
N ALA A 93 -15.07 -6.13 -27.51
CA ALA A 93 -15.00 -5.71 -28.90
C ALA A 93 -13.79 -6.43 -29.46
N ALA A 94 -14.02 -7.34 -30.41
CA ALA A 94 -13.00 -8.25 -30.93
C ALA A 94 -11.74 -7.41 -31.13
N SER A 95 -10.70 -7.73 -30.34
CA SER A 95 -9.51 -6.91 -30.21
C SER A 95 -9.13 -6.52 -31.62
N SER A 96 -9.32 -5.24 -31.93
CA SER A 96 -9.05 -4.73 -33.27
C SER A 96 -7.59 -5.02 -33.45
N GLN A 97 -7.27 -6.05 -34.25
CA GLN A 97 -5.92 -6.53 -34.44
C GLN A 97 -5.19 -5.34 -35.04
N SER A 98 -4.47 -4.61 -34.18
CA SER A 98 -3.68 -3.48 -34.60
C SER A 98 -2.79 -4.01 -35.70
N PRO A 99 -2.92 -3.51 -36.94
CA PRO A 99 -2.14 -4.03 -38.04
C PRO A 99 -0.68 -3.88 -37.62
N THR A 100 0.01 -5.01 -37.49
CA THR A 100 1.45 -5.03 -37.25
C THR A 100 2.09 -4.49 -38.52
N THR A 101 2.18 -3.18 -38.63
CA THR A 101 2.98 -2.52 -39.64
C THR A 101 4.41 -2.89 -39.32
N ALA A 102 4.95 -3.86 -40.05
CA ALA A 102 6.36 -4.23 -40.05
C ALA A 102 7.17 -2.99 -40.45
N ARG A 103 7.48 -2.15 -39.45
CA ARG A 103 8.22 -0.91 -39.64
C ARG A 103 9.67 -1.30 -39.89
N SER A 104 10.05 -1.21 -41.17
CA SER A 104 11.40 -1.41 -41.70
C SER A 104 12.49 -1.05 -40.70
N TRP A 105 13.13 -2.08 -40.14
CA TRP A 105 14.21 -1.96 -39.14
C TRP A 105 15.38 -1.07 -39.62
N LYS A 106 15.48 -0.87 -40.94
CA LYS A 106 16.49 -0.03 -41.58
C LYS A 106 16.39 1.43 -41.13
N VAL A 107 15.19 1.91 -40.79
CA VAL A 107 15.00 3.29 -40.30
C VAL A 107 15.53 3.44 -38.86
N LEU A 108 15.33 2.43 -38.01
CA LEU A 108 15.85 2.44 -36.63
C LEU A 108 17.38 2.36 -36.58
N ALA A 109 17.99 1.58 -37.48
CA ALA A 109 19.46 1.48 -37.57
C ALA A 109 20.12 2.81 -37.93
N ILE A 110 19.51 3.60 -38.84
CA ILE A 110 20.04 4.91 -39.24
C ILE A 110 19.90 5.93 -38.09
N ILE A 111 18.76 5.94 -37.39
CA ILE A 111 18.55 6.84 -36.25
C ILE A 111 19.51 6.50 -35.11
N GLY A 112 19.72 5.22 -34.80
CA GLY A 112 20.66 4.78 -33.76
C GLY A 112 22.10 5.22 -34.02
N LEU A 113 22.57 5.12 -35.27
CA LEU A 113 23.93 5.56 -35.65
C LEU A 113 24.09 7.08 -35.52
N ALA A 114 23.09 7.86 -35.93
CA ALA A 114 23.13 9.32 -35.83
C ALA A 114 23.19 9.79 -34.36
N VAL A 115 22.42 9.17 -33.47
CA VAL A 115 22.44 9.47 -32.03
C VAL A 115 23.76 9.06 -31.39
N PHE A 116 24.32 7.90 -31.77
CA PHE A 116 25.60 7.43 -31.23
C PHE A 116 26.77 8.36 -31.61
N LEU A 117 26.77 8.92 -32.82
CA LEU A 117 27.79 9.89 -33.24
C LEU A 117 27.61 11.26 -32.55
N LEU A 118 26.38 11.70 -32.32
CA LEU A 118 26.13 12.96 -31.59
C LEU A 118 26.51 12.86 -30.11
N VAL A 119 26.12 11.79 -29.42
CA VAL A 119 26.39 11.61 -27.98
C VAL A 119 27.83 11.14 -27.74
N GLY A 120 28.33 10.20 -28.54
CA GLY A 120 29.71 9.70 -28.45
C GLY A 120 30.76 10.77 -28.83
N GLY A 121 30.43 11.66 -29.77
CA GLY A 121 31.26 12.81 -30.12
C GLY A 121 31.34 13.86 -29.00
N TRP A 122 30.27 14.03 -28.22
CA TRP A 122 30.27 14.93 -27.06
C TRP A 122 31.12 14.41 -25.90
N PHE A 123 31.18 13.09 -25.69
CA PHE A 123 31.92 12.50 -24.56
C PHE A 123 33.46 12.65 -24.67
N VAL A 124 34.01 12.75 -25.88
CA VAL A 124 35.45 12.92 -26.11
C VAL A 124 35.92 14.35 -25.79
N LEU A 125 35.04 15.35 -25.84
CA LEU A 125 35.39 16.75 -25.51
C LEU A 125 35.24 17.07 -24.01
N ALA A 126 34.46 16.29 -23.25
CA ALA A 126 34.19 16.55 -21.83
C ALA A 126 35.28 16.04 -20.85
N VAL A 127 36.23 15.19 -21.29
CA VAL A 127 37.30 14.67 -20.42
C VAL A 127 38.44 15.69 -20.16
N SER A 128 38.42 16.86 -20.82
CA SER A 128 39.49 17.86 -20.69
C SER A 128 39.25 18.95 -19.63
N GLN A 129 38.08 19.06 -19.00
CA GLN A 129 37.86 20.10 -17.99
C GLN A 129 36.95 19.57 -16.88
N SER A 130 37.52 19.29 -15.71
CA SER A 130 36.95 19.63 -14.40
C SER A 130 37.89 19.17 -13.28
N ARG A 131 38.93 19.96 -13.00
CA ARG A 131 39.46 20.11 -11.65
C ARG A 131 39.04 21.49 -11.18
N HIS A 132 38.07 21.58 -10.27
CA HIS A 132 38.03 22.62 -9.24
C HIS A 132 37.25 22.09 -8.04
N ASP A 133 37.95 22.06 -6.91
CA ASP A 133 37.41 21.83 -5.58
C ASP A 133 36.32 22.85 -5.25
N SER A 134 35.31 22.42 -4.49
CA SER A 134 34.57 23.29 -3.58
C SER A 134 34.02 22.47 -2.42
N THR A 135 34.88 22.31 -1.41
CA THR A 135 34.52 22.10 -0.01
C THR A 135 33.47 23.15 0.40
N SER A 136 32.23 22.72 0.60
CA SER A 136 31.21 23.53 1.29
C SER A 136 30.96 22.97 2.68
N ARG A 137 31.16 23.87 3.63
CA ARG A 137 31.13 23.71 5.07
C ARG A 137 29.68 23.60 5.54
N VAL A 138 29.44 22.61 6.39
CA VAL A 138 28.19 22.40 7.15
C VAL A 138 27.83 23.67 7.96
N THR A 139 26.56 24.06 7.91
CA THR A 139 25.92 24.90 8.93
C THR A 139 24.64 24.20 9.38
N PRO A 140 24.53 23.72 10.63
CA PRO A 140 23.26 23.27 11.17
C PRO A 140 22.83 24.23 12.27
N THR A 141 21.78 25.02 12.07
CA THR A 141 20.93 25.48 13.18
C THR A 141 19.60 25.97 12.62
N ARG A 142 18.56 25.15 12.78
CA ARG A 142 17.23 25.69 13.06
C ARG A 142 16.47 24.74 13.99
N THR A 143 16.02 25.32 15.10
CA THR A 143 15.23 24.69 16.13
C THR A 143 13.86 24.32 15.56
N THR A 144 13.56 23.03 15.46
CA THR A 144 12.25 22.51 15.07
C THR A 144 11.47 22.15 16.34
N PRO A 145 10.19 22.58 16.45
CA PRO A 145 9.32 22.22 17.57
C PRO A 145 9.17 20.71 17.70
N THR A 146 9.00 20.23 18.93
CA THR A 146 8.73 18.83 19.25
C THR A 146 7.43 18.37 18.58
N LEU A 147 7.55 17.86 17.36
CA LEU A 147 6.54 17.05 16.70
C LEU A 147 6.65 15.61 17.22
N THR A 148 5.50 14.95 17.27
CA THR A 148 5.42 13.53 17.61
C THR A 148 6.19 12.69 16.56
N PRO A 149 6.81 11.56 16.95
CA PRO A 149 7.72 10.79 16.08
C PRO A 149 7.11 10.34 14.75
N ASP A 150 5.81 10.09 14.74
CA ASP A 150 4.99 9.73 13.57
C ASP A 150 4.99 10.82 12.49
N LYS A 151 4.84 12.09 12.89
CA LYS A 151 4.81 13.21 11.92
C LYS A 151 6.18 13.61 11.42
N LYS A 152 7.22 13.45 12.25
CA LYS A 152 8.60 13.70 11.82
C LYS A 152 9.03 12.72 10.73
N PHE A 153 8.67 11.45 10.88
CA PHE A 153 8.96 10.43 9.88
C PHE A 153 8.32 10.75 8.52
N VAL A 154 7.04 11.12 8.50
CA VAL A 154 6.36 11.48 7.24
C VAL A 154 7.02 12.68 6.56
N ILE A 155 7.45 13.69 7.31
CA ILE A 155 8.09 14.90 6.76
C ILE A 155 9.51 14.62 6.27
N ASP A 156 10.34 13.93 7.06
CA ASP A 156 11.72 13.59 6.66
C ASP A 156 11.73 12.63 5.45
N MET A 157 10.72 11.77 5.35
CA MET A 157 10.52 10.91 4.19
C MET A 157 10.04 11.73 2.98
N ASP A 158 9.17 12.74 3.13
CA ASP A 158 8.81 13.63 2.02
C ASP A 158 10.06 14.38 1.52
N ASP A 159 10.85 14.99 2.43
CA ASP A 159 12.01 15.81 2.06
C ASP A 159 13.19 14.99 1.44
N ASN A 160 13.57 13.84 2.03
CA ASN A 160 14.66 13.01 1.46
C ASN A 160 14.26 12.31 0.16
N PHE A 161 13.00 11.92 0.00
CA PHE A 161 12.54 11.14 -1.15
C PHE A 161 12.17 12.06 -2.34
N GLN A 162 11.77 13.31 -2.10
CA GLN A 162 11.58 14.33 -3.16
C GLN A 162 12.88 14.68 -3.87
N ASP A 163 13.98 14.80 -3.13
CA ASP A 163 15.27 15.24 -3.69
C ASP A 163 16.04 14.11 -4.41
N GLU A 164 15.86 12.85 -4.00
CA GLU A 164 16.63 11.71 -4.52
C GLU A 164 15.87 10.83 -5.52
N LEU A 165 14.53 10.83 -5.47
CA LEU A 165 13.64 10.11 -6.38
C LEU A 165 12.70 11.11 -7.05
N ASN A 166 13.25 11.91 -7.98
CA ASN A 166 12.48 12.82 -8.84
C ASN A 166 11.25 12.08 -9.40
N PRO A 167 10.04 12.29 -8.86
CA PRO A 167 8.88 11.59 -9.35
C PRO A 167 8.63 12.07 -10.77
N ASP A 168 8.19 11.18 -11.65
CA ASP A 168 7.68 11.59 -12.95
C ASP A 168 6.72 12.78 -12.73
N PRO A 169 6.93 13.93 -13.38
CA PRO A 169 6.11 15.13 -13.17
C PRO A 169 4.62 14.92 -13.47
N ASN A 170 4.25 13.76 -14.02
CA ASN A 170 2.87 13.36 -14.26
C ASN A 170 2.21 12.60 -13.09
N THR A 171 2.96 12.25 -12.04
CA THR A 171 2.38 11.56 -10.87
C THR A 171 1.63 12.58 -10.02
N SER A 172 0.34 12.34 -9.77
CA SER A 172 -0.47 13.33 -9.04
C SER A 172 0.01 13.43 -7.58
N LEU A 173 0.11 14.65 -7.06
CA LEU A 173 0.44 14.92 -5.64
C LEU A 173 -0.47 14.15 -4.66
N TRP A 174 -1.70 13.82 -5.08
CA TRP A 174 -2.65 13.04 -4.29
C TRP A 174 -2.30 11.55 -4.25
N ASP A 175 -1.87 10.95 -5.38
CA ASP A 175 -1.36 9.58 -5.39
C ASP A 175 -0.08 9.47 -4.56
N TRP A 176 0.76 10.51 -4.60
CA TRP A 176 1.99 10.58 -3.83
C TRP A 176 1.75 10.68 -2.31
N ARG A 177 0.73 11.44 -1.89
CA ARG A 177 0.37 11.54 -0.47
C ARG A 177 -0.30 10.27 0.08
N ASN A 178 -1.13 9.61 -0.72
CA ASN A 178 -1.68 8.31 -0.34
C ASN A 178 -0.58 7.23 -0.30
N TYR A 179 0.41 7.33 -1.20
CA TYR A 179 1.60 6.47 -1.21
C TYR A 179 2.43 6.61 0.07
N THR A 180 2.66 7.83 0.56
CA THR A 180 3.41 8.07 1.80
C THR A 180 2.71 7.61 3.07
N GLU A 181 1.38 7.77 3.18
CA GLU A 181 0.62 7.26 4.34
C GLU A 181 0.63 5.72 4.39
N GLU A 182 0.47 5.07 3.24
CA GLU A 182 0.49 3.60 3.14
C GLU A 182 1.90 3.04 3.39
N ILE A 183 2.93 3.76 2.93
CA ILE A 183 4.32 3.45 3.24
C ILE A 183 4.64 3.65 4.71
N ALA A 184 4.11 4.69 5.36
CA ALA A 184 4.32 4.89 6.81
C ALA A 184 3.70 3.75 7.63
N HIS A 185 2.52 3.26 7.23
CA HIS A 185 1.94 2.04 7.80
C HIS A 185 2.85 0.82 7.58
N THR A 186 3.37 0.67 6.36
CA THR A 186 4.31 -0.41 6.02
C THR A 186 5.64 -0.28 6.78
N GLY A 187 6.09 0.94 7.07
CA GLY A 187 7.31 1.24 7.81
C GLY A 187 7.25 0.77 9.27
N HIS A 188 6.09 0.88 9.92
CA HIS A 188 5.88 0.30 11.25
C HIS A 188 5.96 -1.24 11.23
N ASP A 189 5.47 -1.88 10.18
CA ASP A 189 5.58 -3.33 10.01
C ASP A 189 7.01 -3.79 9.67
N ILE A 190 7.80 -2.94 9.00
CA ILE A 190 9.22 -3.23 8.70
C ILE A 190 10.02 -3.46 9.97
N CYS A 191 9.78 -2.67 11.02
CA CYS A 191 10.47 -2.83 12.29
C CYS A 191 10.21 -4.20 12.94
N ALA A 192 8.96 -4.65 12.92
CA ALA A 192 8.60 -5.98 13.40
C ALA A 192 9.24 -7.07 12.53
N TYR A 193 9.26 -6.87 11.21
CA TYR A 193 9.81 -7.81 10.24
C TYR A 193 11.33 -7.96 10.34
N LEU A 194 12.06 -6.84 10.53
CA LEU A 194 13.51 -6.81 10.79
C LEU A 194 13.90 -7.58 12.05
N GLY A 195 12.99 -7.71 13.03
CA GLY A 195 13.23 -8.50 14.23
C GLY A 195 13.41 -9.99 13.97
N SER A 196 12.93 -10.51 12.85
CA SER A 196 13.00 -11.94 12.51
C SER A 196 13.64 -12.25 11.15
N HIS A 197 14.07 -11.23 10.39
CA HIS A 197 14.59 -11.40 9.03
C HIS A 197 15.88 -10.60 8.83
N THR A 198 16.64 -11.00 7.81
CA THR A 198 17.83 -10.24 7.39
C THR A 198 17.44 -8.96 6.65
N TYR A 199 18.41 -8.05 6.52
CA TYR A 199 18.28 -6.81 5.74
C TYR A 199 17.80 -7.10 4.30
N GLU A 200 18.40 -8.09 3.64
CA GLU A 200 18.10 -8.41 2.24
C GLU A 200 16.72 -9.04 2.08
N GLU A 201 16.32 -9.95 2.98
CA GLU A 201 14.97 -10.53 2.97
C GLU A 201 13.90 -9.47 3.20
N THR A 202 14.18 -8.49 4.06
CA THR A 202 13.29 -7.36 4.31
C THR A 202 13.15 -6.49 3.07
N ALA A 203 14.27 -6.15 2.41
CA ALA A 203 14.26 -5.40 1.15
C ALA A 203 13.50 -6.15 0.03
N GLN A 204 13.70 -7.47 -0.10
CA GLN A 204 12.99 -8.27 -1.11
C GLN A 204 11.49 -8.40 -0.83
N LYS A 205 11.10 -8.58 0.44
CA LYS A 205 9.67 -8.57 0.80
C LYS A 205 9.03 -7.21 0.47
N PHE A 206 9.71 -6.11 0.79
CA PHE A 206 9.18 -4.79 0.51
C PHE A 206 9.06 -4.53 -1.00
N LYS A 207 10.06 -4.92 -1.78
CA LYS A 207 10.00 -4.88 -3.25
C LYS A 207 8.81 -5.67 -3.79
N PHE A 208 8.55 -6.86 -3.24
CA PHE A 208 7.44 -7.70 -3.66
C PHE A 208 6.08 -7.10 -3.31
N ASP A 209 5.90 -6.62 -2.07
CA ASP A 209 4.66 -6.02 -1.60
C ASP A 209 4.32 -4.73 -2.35
N LEU A 210 5.33 -3.88 -2.61
CA LEU A 210 5.16 -2.67 -3.43
C LEU A 210 4.99 -2.99 -4.92
N GLY A 211 5.73 -3.96 -5.45
CA GLY A 211 5.68 -4.35 -6.86
C GLY A 211 4.31 -4.89 -7.29
N PHE A 212 3.54 -5.47 -6.36
CA PHE A 212 2.15 -5.85 -6.63
C PHE A 212 1.22 -4.67 -6.86
N ARG A 213 1.45 -3.55 -6.17
CA ARG A 213 0.62 -2.34 -6.32
C ARG A 213 1.13 -1.42 -7.41
N TYR A 214 2.44 -1.37 -7.59
CA TYR A 214 3.11 -0.45 -8.52
C TYR A 214 4.04 -1.25 -9.44
N PRO A 215 3.55 -1.84 -10.53
CA PRO A 215 4.34 -2.74 -11.38
C PRO A 215 5.65 -2.13 -11.95
N SER A 216 5.75 -0.80 -11.97
CA SER A 216 6.92 -0.03 -12.42
C SER A 216 7.94 0.30 -11.31
N TYR A 217 7.65 -0.03 -10.04
CA TYR A 217 8.47 0.33 -8.86
C TYR A 217 8.35 -0.73 -7.75
N PRO A 218 9.35 -0.96 -6.88
CA PRO A 218 10.68 -0.35 -6.82
C PRO A 218 11.75 -1.24 -7.46
N SER A 219 12.86 -0.64 -7.91
CA SER A 219 14.08 -1.39 -8.22
C SER A 219 14.69 -1.99 -6.94
N ASP A 220 15.64 -2.93 -7.05
CA ASP A 220 16.33 -3.47 -5.88
C ASP A 220 17.07 -2.40 -5.07
N SER A 221 17.57 -1.34 -5.72
CA SER A 221 18.20 -0.22 -5.02
C SER A 221 17.20 0.61 -4.22
N ASP A 222 16.01 0.86 -4.77
CA ASP A 222 15.00 1.68 -4.09
C ASP A 222 14.45 0.96 -2.86
N ALA A 223 14.21 -0.35 -2.96
CA ALA A 223 13.78 -1.16 -1.82
C ALA A 223 14.82 -1.15 -0.69
N ARG A 224 16.12 -1.19 -1.02
CA ARG A 224 17.21 -1.08 -0.04
C ARG A 224 17.31 0.32 0.56
N ALA A 225 17.20 1.37 -0.25
CA ALA A 225 17.19 2.74 0.23
C ALA A 225 16.05 2.97 1.23
N PHE A 226 14.87 2.41 0.93
CA PHE A 226 13.73 2.47 1.82
C PHE A 226 13.98 1.79 3.17
N VAL A 227 14.51 0.55 3.15
CA VAL A 227 14.86 -0.17 4.39
C VAL A 227 15.92 0.61 5.20
N ASN A 228 16.87 1.28 4.54
CA ASN A 228 17.85 2.11 5.23
C ASN A 228 17.23 3.30 5.95
N ILE A 229 16.27 4.00 5.32
CA ILE A 229 15.54 5.12 5.93
C ILE A 229 14.71 4.61 7.12
N ALA A 230 13.98 3.51 6.95
CA ALA A 230 13.21 2.91 8.02
C ALA A 230 14.09 2.49 9.22
N ILE A 231 15.28 1.94 8.98
CA ILE A 231 16.22 1.59 10.05
C ILE A 231 16.73 2.86 10.76
N ASP A 232 17.06 3.93 10.04
CA ASP A 232 17.61 5.14 10.67
C ASP A 232 16.55 5.89 11.49
N ASP A 233 15.36 6.06 10.93
CA ASP A 233 14.36 6.96 11.48
C ASP A 233 13.33 6.26 12.38
N LEU A 234 12.95 5.03 12.06
CA LEU A 234 11.93 4.30 12.81
C LEU A 234 12.51 3.29 13.80
N CYS A 235 13.55 2.56 13.38
CA CYS A 235 14.07 1.43 14.14
C CYS A 235 15.59 1.39 14.28
N PRO A 236 16.16 2.40 14.97
CA PRO A 236 17.61 2.55 15.13
C PRO A 236 18.27 1.37 15.85
N GLN A 237 17.51 0.55 16.58
CA GLN A 237 18.01 -0.69 17.18
C GLN A 237 18.54 -1.70 16.15
N TYR A 238 18.15 -1.59 14.88
CA TYR A 238 18.61 -2.45 13.78
C TYR A 238 19.70 -1.80 12.91
N ALA A 239 20.30 -0.68 13.33
CA ALA A 239 21.34 0.01 12.57
C ALA A 239 22.55 -0.88 12.21
N ASN A 240 22.84 -1.89 13.03
CA ASN A 240 23.90 -2.87 12.80
C ASN A 240 23.60 -3.88 11.68
N MET A 241 22.35 -3.96 11.18
CA MET A 241 21.97 -4.85 10.09
C MET A 241 22.31 -4.28 8.71
N LYS A 242 22.65 -2.99 8.62
CA LYS A 242 22.99 -2.36 7.35
C LYS A 242 24.25 -2.99 6.74
N PRO A 243 24.25 -3.30 5.43
CA PRO A 243 25.47 -3.69 4.75
C PRO A 243 26.50 -2.55 4.87
N ARG A 244 27.74 -2.91 5.18
CA ARG A 244 28.87 -1.96 5.25
C ARG A 244 29.37 -1.59 3.85
#